data_AF-M1UY73-F1
#
_entry.id   AF-M1UY73-F1
#
_cell.length_a   1.000
_cell.length_b   1.000
_cell.length_c   1.000
_cell.angle_alpha   90.00
_cell.angle_beta   90.00
_cell.angle_gamma   90.00
#
_symmetry.space_group_name_H-M   'P 1'
#
loop_
_entity.id
_entity.type
_entity.pdbx_description
1 polymer ?
#
loop_
_entity_poly.entity_id
_entity_poly.type
_entity_poly.pdbx_seq_one_letter_code
_entity_poly.pdbx_strand_id
1 'polypeptide(L)'
;RSASFWRAIFAEFFATLFYVFFGLGSSLRWAPGPLHVLQVALAFGLALATLVQTVGHISGAHVNPAVTFAFLVGSQMSLLRAFCYIAAQLLGAVAGAAVLYSVTPPAVRGNLALNTTR
;
A
#
# COMPACT_ATOMS: atom_id res chain seq x y z
N ARG A 1 18.90 19.00 -1.71
CA ARG A 1 18.84 17.97 -0.64
C ARG A 1 17.42 17.82 -0.04
N SER A 2 16.74 18.89 0.37
CA SER A 2 15.36 18.83 0.91
C SER A 2 14.29 18.38 -0.13
N ALA A 3 14.34 18.87 -1.38
CA ALA A 3 13.34 18.51 -2.38
C ALA A 3 13.29 17.01 -2.73
N SER A 4 14.46 16.33 -2.74
CA SER A 4 14.52 14.88 -2.98
C SER A 4 13.88 14.09 -1.83
N PHE A 5 14.06 14.54 -0.59
CA PHE A 5 13.43 13.96 0.59
C PHE A 5 11.90 14.03 0.51
N TRP A 6 11.35 15.21 0.23
CA TRP A 6 9.89 15.38 0.09
C TRP A 6 9.32 14.59 -1.08
N ARG A 7 10.02 14.55 -2.22
CA ARG A 7 9.63 13.69 -3.37
C ARG A 7 9.54 12.22 -2.96
N ALA A 8 10.47 11.75 -2.15
CA ALA A 8 10.48 10.39 -1.67
C ALA A 8 9.32 10.09 -0.71
N ILE A 9 8.95 11.04 0.17
CA ILE A 9 7.77 10.94 1.04
C ILE A 9 6.48 10.85 0.21
N PHE A 10 6.31 11.75 -0.77
CA PHE A 10 5.14 11.70 -1.66
C PHE A 10 5.08 10.41 -2.48
N ALA A 11 6.24 9.92 -2.93
CA ALA A 11 6.32 8.65 -3.63
C ALA A 11 5.84 7.47 -2.76
N GLU A 12 6.24 7.40 -1.49
CA GLU A 12 5.75 6.39 -0.54
C GLU A 12 4.25 6.53 -0.27
N PHE A 13 3.74 7.75 -0.11
CA PHE A 13 2.30 8.01 0.06
C PHE A 13 1.48 7.47 -1.12
N PHE A 14 1.82 7.87 -2.35
CA PHE A 14 1.08 7.45 -3.53
C PHE A 14 1.26 5.96 -3.83
N ALA A 15 2.46 5.41 -3.59
CA ALA A 15 2.68 3.99 -3.76
C ALA A 15 1.81 3.17 -2.82
N THR A 16 1.73 3.52 -1.53
CA THR A 16 0.86 2.79 -0.60
C THR A 16 -0.62 3.03 -0.89
N LEU A 17 -1.01 4.22 -1.34
CA LEU A 17 -2.37 4.50 -1.81
C LEU A 17 -2.79 3.53 -2.91
N PHE A 18 -2.00 3.43 -3.99
CA PHE A 18 -2.32 2.54 -5.10
C PHE A 18 -2.22 1.06 -4.69
N TYR A 19 -1.23 0.70 -3.88
CA TYR A 19 -1.08 -0.67 -3.39
C TYR A 19 -2.32 -1.14 -2.63
N VAL A 20 -2.83 -0.32 -1.70
CA VAL A 20 -4.04 -0.64 -0.93
C VAL A 20 -5.29 -0.62 -1.81
N PHE A 21 -5.42 0.38 -2.70
CA PHE A 21 -6.56 0.48 -3.62
C PHE A 21 -6.70 -0.78 -4.50
N PHE A 22 -5.63 -1.20 -5.18
CA PHE A 22 -5.67 -2.36 -6.07
C PHE A 22 -5.70 -3.69 -5.30
N GLY A 23 -4.90 -3.81 -4.23
CA GLY A 23 -4.84 -5.01 -3.41
C GLY A 23 -6.19 -5.33 -2.75
N LEU A 24 -6.74 -4.38 -2.00
CA LEU A 24 -8.06 -4.57 -1.37
C LEU A 24 -9.18 -4.67 -2.40
N GLY A 25 -9.14 -3.88 -3.48
CA GLY A 25 -10.12 -3.95 -4.56
C GLY A 25 -10.21 -5.32 -5.21
N SER A 26 -9.06 -6.00 -5.39
CA SER A 26 -9.00 -7.37 -5.90
C SER A 26 -9.56 -8.42 -4.91
N SER A 27 -9.62 -8.07 -3.63
CA SER A 27 -10.04 -8.94 -2.52
C SER A 27 -11.52 -8.78 -2.16
N LEU A 28 -12.22 -7.83 -2.78
CA LEU A 28 -13.66 -7.66 -2.62
C LEU A 28 -14.43 -8.81 -3.29
N ARG A 29 -15.62 -9.10 -2.76
CA ARG A 29 -16.48 -10.19 -3.27
C ARG A 29 -17.37 -9.72 -4.41
N TRP A 30 -16.77 -9.58 -5.59
CA TRP A 30 -17.47 -9.13 -6.80
C TRP A 30 -18.49 -10.12 -7.36
N ALA A 31 -18.32 -11.42 -7.09
CA ALA A 31 -19.21 -12.47 -7.57
C ALA A 31 -19.50 -13.50 -6.46
N PRO A 32 -20.64 -14.22 -6.52
CA PRO A 32 -20.92 -15.34 -5.63
C PRO A 32 -19.87 -16.45 -5.78
N GLY A 33 -19.42 -17.01 -4.66
CA GLY A 33 -18.43 -18.08 -4.63
C GLY A 33 -17.22 -17.78 -3.74
N PRO A 34 -16.26 -18.73 -3.65
CA PRO A 34 -15.03 -18.52 -2.88
C PRO A 34 -14.14 -17.47 -3.57
N LEU A 35 -13.45 -16.66 -2.74
CA LEU A 35 -12.40 -15.78 -3.24
C LEU A 35 -11.26 -16.62 -3.83
N HIS A 36 -10.85 -16.28 -5.05
CA HIS A 36 -9.77 -16.97 -5.73
C HIS A 36 -8.41 -16.50 -5.18
N VAL A 37 -7.81 -17.31 -4.29
CA VAL A 37 -6.56 -16.97 -3.60
C VAL A 37 -5.44 -16.61 -4.57
N LEU A 38 -5.32 -17.32 -5.70
CA LEU A 38 -4.31 -17.04 -6.72
C LEU A 38 -4.53 -15.67 -7.38
N GLN A 39 -5.79 -15.25 -7.60
CA GLN A 39 -6.08 -13.92 -8.16
C GLN A 39 -5.65 -12.82 -7.20
N VAL A 40 -6.00 -12.96 -5.91
CA VAL A 40 -5.62 -11.98 -4.89
C VAL A 40 -4.09 -11.92 -4.74
N ALA A 41 -3.43 -13.08 -4.65
CA ALA A 41 -1.97 -13.16 -4.55
C ALA A 41 -1.29 -12.49 -5.76
N LEU A 42 -1.77 -12.74 -6.98
CA LEU A 42 -1.25 -12.11 -8.19
C LEU A 42 -1.51 -10.60 -8.21
N ALA A 43 -2.69 -10.14 -7.80
CA ALA A 43 -3.01 -8.72 -7.76
C ALA A 43 -2.08 -7.94 -6.83
N PHE A 44 -1.86 -8.42 -5.60
CA PHE A 44 -0.93 -7.80 -4.67
C PHE A 44 0.51 -7.85 -5.18
N GLY A 45 0.96 -9.00 -5.70
CA GLY A 45 2.31 -9.18 -6.22
C GLY A 45 2.61 -8.27 -7.42
N LEU A 46 1.72 -8.23 -8.40
CA LEU A 46 1.87 -7.38 -9.59
C LEU A 46 1.73 -5.89 -9.27
N ALA A 47 0.84 -5.51 -8.35
CA ALA A 47 0.74 -4.14 -7.87
C ALA A 47 2.06 -3.69 -7.23
N LEU A 48 2.62 -4.50 -6.31
CA LEU A 48 3.90 -4.18 -5.69
C LEU A 48 5.04 -4.13 -6.71
N ALA A 49 5.15 -5.10 -7.61
CA ALA A 49 6.18 -5.12 -8.65
C ALA A 49 6.14 -3.87 -9.54
N THR A 50 4.93 -3.45 -9.95
CA THR A 50 4.71 -2.25 -10.75
C THR A 50 5.11 -0.99 -9.98
N LEU A 51 4.72 -0.90 -8.70
CA LEU A 51 5.08 0.24 -7.86
C LEU A 51 6.58 0.33 -7.60
N VAL A 52 7.25 -0.79 -7.34
CA VAL A 52 8.70 -0.83 -7.19
C VAL A 52 9.39 -0.36 -8.47
N GLN A 53 8.94 -0.81 -9.64
CA GLN A 53 9.50 -0.34 -10.92
C GLN A 53 9.28 1.15 -11.16
N THR A 54 8.12 1.69 -10.77
CA THR A 54 7.77 3.10 -11.03
C THR A 54 8.35 4.08 -10.02
N VAL A 55 8.39 3.75 -8.73
CA VAL A 55 8.80 4.69 -7.66
C VAL A 55 10.06 4.26 -6.89
N GLY A 56 10.61 3.07 -7.18
CA GLY A 56 11.81 2.54 -6.51
C GLY A 56 13.02 3.45 -6.65
N HIS A 57 13.24 4.00 -7.84
CA HIS A 57 14.35 4.94 -8.11
C HIS A 57 14.19 6.30 -7.39
N ILE A 58 13.00 6.62 -6.87
CA ILE A 58 12.71 7.88 -6.17
C ILE A 58 12.84 7.70 -4.66
N SER A 59 12.25 6.64 -4.10
CA SER A 59 12.08 6.48 -2.66
C SER A 59 12.71 5.23 -2.06
N GLY A 60 12.97 4.21 -2.87
CA GLY A 60 13.23 2.83 -2.42
C GLY A 60 11.99 1.94 -2.47
N ALA A 61 10.79 2.52 -2.64
CA ALA A 61 9.51 1.80 -2.75
C ALA A 61 9.30 0.77 -1.64
N HIS A 62 9.37 1.21 -0.38
CA HIS A 62 9.12 0.33 0.75
C HIS A 62 7.65 -0.07 0.80
N VAL A 63 6.73 0.89 0.63
CA VAL A 63 5.26 0.70 0.55
C VAL A 63 4.67 0.00 1.80
N ASN A 64 5.49 -0.25 2.81
CA ASN A 64 5.19 -1.10 3.96
C ASN A 64 5.97 -0.59 5.19
N PRO A 65 5.27 -0.29 6.31
CA PRO A 65 5.91 0.14 7.54
C PRO A 65 6.92 -0.87 8.11
N ALA A 66 6.65 -2.17 7.99
CA ALA A 66 7.54 -3.22 8.47
C ALA A 66 8.85 -3.28 7.66
N VAL A 67 8.76 -3.12 6.33
CA VAL A 67 9.94 -3.04 5.45
C VAL A 67 10.74 -1.78 5.79
N THR A 68 10.07 -0.65 5.98
CA THR A 68 10.71 0.61 6.37
C THR A 68 11.44 0.50 7.70
N PHE A 69 10.84 -0.19 8.67
CA PHE A 69 11.46 -0.47 9.95
C PHE A 69 12.66 -1.42 9.81
N ALA A 70 12.60 -2.44 8.95
CA ALA A 70 13.72 -3.33 8.68
C ALA A 70 14.95 -2.57 8.16
N PHE A 71 14.75 -1.59 7.26
CA PHE A 71 15.83 -0.73 6.77
C PHE A 71 16.41 0.19 7.86
N LEU A 72 15.58 0.64 8.81
CA LEU A 72 16.04 1.41 9.97
C LEU A 72 16.93 0.55 10.88
N VAL A 73 16.49 -0.66 11.24
CA VAL A 73 17.26 -1.60 12.07
C VAL A 73 18.55 -2.03 11.36
N GLY A 74 18.51 -2.21 10.04
CA GLY A 74 19.68 -2.46 9.21
C GLY A 74 20.64 -1.27 9.06
N SER A 75 20.39 -0.15 9.75
CA SER A 75 21.19 1.09 9.67
C SER A 75 21.34 1.63 8.24
N GLN A 76 20.38 1.32 7.36
CA GLN A 76 20.35 1.79 5.97
C GLN A 76 19.58 3.11 5.83
N MET A 77 18.97 3.61 6.90
CA MET A 77 18.13 4.79 6.87
C MET A 77 18.12 5.55 8.21
N SER A 78 18.07 6.88 8.16
CA SER A 78 17.91 7.73 9.36
C SER A 78 16.54 7.55 10.02
N LEU A 79 16.48 7.68 11.35
CA LEU A 79 15.24 7.62 12.14
C LEU A 79 14.15 8.59 11.64
N LEU A 80 14.52 9.84 11.34
CA LEU A 80 13.57 10.85 10.85
C LEU A 80 12.91 10.42 9.53
N ARG A 81 13.71 9.95 8.56
CA ARG A 81 13.20 9.46 7.28
C ARG A 81 12.30 8.25 7.46
N ALA A 82 12.65 7.33 8.36
CA ALA A 82 11.83 6.17 8.67
C ALA A 82 10.44 6.56 9.20
N PHE A 83 10.40 7.49 10.15
CA PHE A 83 9.15 7.97 10.71
C PHE A 83 8.27 8.66 9.66
N CYS A 84 8.86 9.55 8.83
CA CYS A 84 8.13 10.21 7.75
C CYS A 84 7.61 9.22 6.70
N TYR A 85 8.35 8.17 6.37
CA TYR A 85 7.91 7.12 5.46
C TYR A 85 6.73 6.33 6.03
N ILE A 86 6.83 5.90 7.30
CA ILE A 86 5.74 5.17 7.97
C ILE A 86 4.47 6.03 8.01
N ALA A 87 4.59 7.31 8.39
CA ALA A 87 3.45 8.23 8.38
C ALA A 87 2.83 8.39 6.98
N ALA A 88 3.66 8.55 5.94
CA ALA A 88 3.20 8.64 4.56
C ALA A 88 2.50 7.37 4.09
N GLN A 89 3.04 6.19 4.42
CA GLN A 89 2.46 4.89 4.08
C GLN A 89 1.12 4.68 4.78
N LEU A 90 1.00 5.01 6.07
CA LEU A 90 -0.26 4.89 6.80
C LEU A 90 -1.34 5.83 6.24
N LEU A 91 -0.98 7.09 5.97
CA LEU A 91 -1.90 8.04 5.35
C LEU A 91 -2.29 7.61 3.93
N GLY A 92 -1.34 7.11 3.15
CA GLY A 92 -1.57 6.56 1.81
C GLY A 92 -2.52 5.37 1.84
N ALA A 93 -2.32 4.44 2.77
CA ALA A 93 -3.18 3.27 2.97
C ALA A 93 -4.62 3.68 3.28
N VAL A 94 -4.81 4.61 4.22
CA VAL A 94 -6.15 5.13 4.57
C VAL A 94 -6.78 5.83 3.36
N ALA A 95 -6.03 6.66 2.63
CA ALA A 95 -6.53 7.33 1.43
C ALA A 95 -6.94 6.32 0.34
N GLY A 96 -6.13 5.29 0.08
CA GLY A 96 -6.44 4.24 -0.88
C GLY A 96 -7.71 3.47 -0.52
N ALA A 97 -7.86 3.11 0.76
CA ALA A 97 -9.06 2.46 1.27
C ALA A 97 -10.29 3.38 1.19
N ALA A 98 -10.15 4.68 1.49
CA ALA A 98 -11.23 5.65 1.41
C ALA A 98 -11.71 5.87 -0.05
N VAL A 99 -10.77 5.97 -1.00
CA VAL A 99 -11.10 6.04 -2.42
C VAL A 99 -11.80 4.77 -2.87
N LEU A 100 -11.27 3.59 -2.51
CA LEU A 100 -11.91 2.30 -2.82
C LEU A 100 -13.34 2.25 -2.27
N TYR A 101 -13.54 2.64 -1.01
CA TYR A 101 -14.87 2.70 -0.40
C TYR A 101 -15.82 3.61 -1.18
N SER A 102 -15.36 4.78 -1.60
CA SER A 102 -16.19 5.76 -2.32
C SER A 102 -16.67 5.24 -3.69
N VAL A 103 -15.82 4.53 -4.43
CA VAL A 103 -16.11 4.06 -5.80
C VAL A 103 -16.78 2.69 -5.85
N THR A 104 -16.69 1.90 -4.78
CA THR A 104 -17.28 0.55 -4.73
C THR A 104 -18.78 0.61 -4.43
N PRO A 105 -19.64 -0.18 -5.09
CA PRO A 105 -21.07 -0.27 -4.75
C PRO A 105 -21.32 -0.83 -3.35
N PRO A 106 -22.33 -0.35 -2.60
CA PRO A 106 -22.62 -0.81 -1.23
C PRO A 106 -22.79 -2.33 -1.08
N ALA A 107 -23.34 -2.99 -2.10
CA ALA A 107 -23.54 -4.44 -2.12
C ALA A 107 -22.24 -5.26 -2.05
N VAL A 108 -21.11 -4.67 -2.48
CA VAL A 108 -19.82 -5.36 -2.61
C VAL A 108 -18.79 -4.89 -1.57
N ARG A 109 -19.01 -3.72 -0.94
CA ARG A 109 -18.07 -3.11 0.02
C ARG A 109 -17.69 -4.04 1.17
N GLY A 110 -18.68 -4.75 1.73
CA GLY A 110 -18.48 -5.58 2.92
C GLY A 110 -17.71 -4.83 4.02
N ASN A 111 -16.68 -5.48 4.57
CA ASN A 111 -15.72 -4.88 5.51
C ASN A 111 -14.42 -4.42 4.81
N LEU A 112 -14.45 -4.11 3.50
CA LEU A 112 -13.26 -3.80 2.68
C LEU A 112 -12.19 -4.88 2.71
N ALA A 113 -12.61 -6.15 2.76
CA ALA A 113 -11.72 -7.32 2.82
C ALA A 113 -10.80 -7.34 4.06
N LEU A 114 -11.23 -6.73 5.18
CA LEU A 114 -10.51 -6.84 6.44
C LEU A 114 -10.54 -8.28 6.97
N ASN A 115 -9.40 -8.72 7.51
CA ASN A 115 -9.30 -10.00 8.21
C ASN A 115 -10.12 -9.95 9.50
N THR A 116 -11.14 -10.78 9.61
CA THR A 116 -11.89 -10.94 10.86
C THR A 116 -11.17 -11.98 11.72
N THR A 117 -10.51 -11.54 12.80
CA THR A 117 -10.12 -12.45 13.88
C THR A 117 -11.38 -12.96 14.56
N ARG A 118 -11.58 -14.29 14.53
CA ARG A 118 -12.62 -14.94 15.34
C ARG A 118 -12.17 -15.08 16.78
#